data_AF-A0A1V5XNK4-F1
#
_entry.id   AF-A0A1V5XNK4-F1
#
_cell.length_a   1.000
_cell.length_b   1.000
_cell.length_c   1.000
_cell.angle_alpha   90.00
_cell.angle_beta   90.00
_cell.angle_gamma   90.00
#
_symmetry.space_group_name_H-M   'P 1'
#
loop_
_entity.id
_entity.type
_entity.pdbx_description
1 polymer ?
#
loop_
_entity_poly.entity_id
_entity_poly.type
_entity_poly.pdbx_seq_one_letter_code
_entity_poly.pdbx_strand_id
1 'polypeptide(L)'
;MTRTPILPWLVAACSVMVALMLEPRVGVAQTASQPTSLDAAKKQMERGQELYMQQKYEEAAAAFAAAYTIQPYGAFLYNEGVCHQKIGNNDKALAIFRKYLAADPGAPDAEQVRHRIQRLEQATQPLDADAGPVDADSPSSIVEEAGPDLMKSLVMIESEPPSAPVSVYYRTVPSASPFQYGQDNPGWQRVATGQTPFHASLQLGRYHIVLEPFADFQKSETDIDVAEGHVHQFKANLQQGEFLAFLRVTTPMPGARIYVDDPPPHKKPPWGRTPHEGLIGVGDHTIWIVKNGFETASRAFSVKHGEEREELVELIRGSKGTLHISGNASPIHVSVDGIPVGTFHPNSAITIELPAGKHEITATADDRKDLVGQVDVPRGQVVPIDLVMVPTTPRGAAWTQAIVSAVFVGGGIALKVQSDIVYDDIHTAKTNGSLTESDERYTKGKIYAYGSAACFGVGGTLALLSTYNFIKDPTPSSAIRVGVPHDYPDSDTAPPRLSAPRSPAPAGKTAPRTTSPVAPPALAIVPSYPWQGVGLMLQGRF
;
A
#
# COMPACT_ATOMS: atom_id res chain seq x y z
N MET A 1 31.50 7.17 55.65
CA MET A 1 30.62 6.43 56.60
C MET A 1 29.26 7.10 56.60
N THR A 2 28.20 6.28 56.48
CA THR A 2 26.75 6.54 56.79
C THR A 2 26.07 7.71 56.04
N ARG A 3 25.40 7.46 54.89
CA ARG A 3 23.97 7.09 54.71
C ARG A 3 22.97 8.06 55.39
N THR A 4 22.36 8.94 54.56
CA THR A 4 20.90 9.23 54.32
C THR A 4 19.90 8.90 55.46
N PRO A 5 18.69 9.53 55.61
CA PRO A 5 17.79 9.90 54.50
C PRO A 5 16.59 10.90 54.76
N ILE A 6 15.78 11.13 53.70
CA ILE A 6 14.30 11.30 53.64
C ILE A 6 13.60 12.59 54.15
N LEU A 7 12.86 13.22 53.22
CA LEU A 7 11.73 14.16 53.36
C LEU A 7 10.40 13.34 53.28
N PRO A 8 9.29 13.63 54.01
CA PRO A 8 8.20 14.43 53.40
C PRO A 8 7.19 15.17 54.33
N TRP A 9 6.69 16.32 53.83
CA TRP A 9 5.29 16.86 53.76
C TRP A 9 4.34 16.94 54.98
N LEU A 10 3.84 18.16 55.26
CA LEU A 10 2.41 18.61 55.33
C LEU A 10 2.32 19.99 56.03
N VAL A 11 2.06 21.09 55.31
CA VAL A 11 0.75 21.77 55.13
C VAL A 11 0.37 22.78 56.25
N ALA A 12 0.35 24.05 55.80
CA ALA A 12 -0.53 25.16 56.15
C ALA A 12 -0.48 25.85 57.53
N ALA A 13 0.04 27.08 57.53
CA ALA A 13 -0.60 28.29 58.08
C ALA A 13 0.05 29.51 57.41
N CYS A 14 -0.49 30.01 56.29
CA CYS A 14 -1.43 31.14 56.23
C CYS A 14 -0.95 32.42 56.94
N SER A 15 -0.92 33.48 56.14
CA SER A 15 -0.87 34.91 56.51
C SER A 15 0.53 35.51 56.58
N VAL A 16 0.97 36.15 55.50
CA VAL A 16 1.47 37.55 55.50
C VAL A 16 1.72 37.97 54.04
N MET A 17 1.14 39.13 53.68
CA MET A 17 1.44 39.99 52.54
C MET A 17 1.15 39.49 51.12
N VAL A 18 -0.14 39.55 50.79
CA VAL A 18 -0.64 39.98 49.48
C VAL A 18 -0.29 41.46 49.31
N ALA A 19 0.78 41.77 48.59
CA ALA A 19 1.01 43.07 47.94
C ALA A 19 2.22 42.97 47.00
N LEU A 20 2.09 43.52 45.79
CA LEU A 20 3.07 43.57 44.69
C LEU A 20 3.18 42.34 43.78
N MET A 21 2.11 42.11 43.00
CA MET A 21 2.20 41.58 41.64
C MET A 21 1.27 42.42 40.75
N LEU A 22 1.78 43.53 40.21
CA LEU A 22 1.11 44.28 39.15
C LEU A 22 1.88 44.04 37.85
N GLU A 23 1.57 42.93 37.20
CA GLU A 23 1.92 42.74 35.79
C GLU A 23 1.07 43.71 34.95
N PRO A 24 1.63 44.34 33.91
CA PRO A 24 0.84 45.13 32.98
C PRO A 24 -0.06 44.15 32.21
N ARG A 25 -1.34 44.09 32.60
CA ARG A 25 -2.38 43.54 31.73
C ARG A 25 -2.40 44.42 30.49
N VAL A 26 -1.81 43.93 29.41
CA VAL A 26 -2.16 44.39 28.06
C VAL A 26 -3.61 43.94 27.87
N GLY A 27 -4.53 44.79 28.31
CA GLY A 27 -5.91 44.67 27.90
C GLY A 27 -5.89 44.76 26.39
N VAL A 28 -6.25 43.66 25.73
CA VAL A 28 -6.73 43.73 24.36
C VAL A 28 -7.95 44.63 24.45
N ALA A 29 -7.75 45.92 24.16
CA ALA A 29 -8.83 46.83 23.89
C ALA A 29 -9.55 46.19 22.71
N GLN A 30 -10.68 45.56 23.00
CA GLN A 30 -11.65 45.15 22.03
C GLN A 30 -11.99 46.44 21.28
N THR A 31 -11.40 46.62 20.09
CA THR A 31 -11.69 47.74 19.22
C THR A 31 -13.19 47.70 18.98
N ALA A 32 -13.95 48.47 19.74
CA ALA A 32 -15.35 48.71 19.49
C ALA A 32 -15.38 49.35 18.11
N SER A 33 -15.75 48.56 17.11
CA SER A 33 -15.97 49.00 15.74
C SER A 33 -16.81 50.27 15.80
N GLN A 34 -16.33 51.36 15.21
CA GLN A 34 -17.12 52.56 15.02
C GLN A 34 -18.47 52.15 14.40
N PRO A 35 -19.62 52.68 14.86
CA PRO A 35 -20.90 52.36 14.26
C PRO A 35 -20.79 52.64 12.77
N THR A 36 -21.00 51.61 11.97
CA THR A 36 -20.92 51.73 10.52
C THR A 36 -22.02 52.67 10.03
N SER A 37 -21.86 53.27 8.85
CA SER A 37 -22.95 54.02 8.22
C SER A 37 -24.21 53.16 8.03
N LEU A 38 -24.08 51.83 7.94
CA LEU A 38 -25.20 50.90 7.93
C LEU A 38 -25.95 50.85 9.27
N ASP A 39 -25.25 50.89 10.40
CA ASP A 39 -25.89 50.90 11.74
C ASP A 39 -26.73 52.17 11.95
N ALA A 40 -26.23 53.31 11.46
CA ALA A 40 -26.97 54.57 11.49
C ALA A 40 -28.23 54.52 10.60
N ALA A 41 -28.13 53.93 9.40
CA ALA A 41 -29.27 53.73 8.52
C ALA A 41 -30.29 52.73 9.11
N LYS A 42 -29.82 51.65 9.74
CA LYS A 42 -30.65 50.68 10.46
C LYS A 42 -31.45 51.33 11.58
N LYS A 43 -30.82 52.19 12.39
CA LYS A 43 -31.52 52.93 13.43
C LYS A 43 -32.63 53.83 12.88
N GLN A 44 -32.42 54.45 11.72
CA GLN A 44 -33.46 55.24 11.06
C GLN A 44 -34.58 54.37 10.48
N MET A 45 -34.26 53.18 9.96
CA MET A 45 -35.24 52.19 9.51
C MET A 45 -36.16 51.74 10.64
N GLU A 46 -35.58 51.34 11.77
CA GLU A 46 -36.31 50.89 12.96
C GLU A 46 -37.20 52.02 13.51
N ARG A 47 -36.65 53.24 13.61
CA ARG A 47 -37.44 54.43 13.99
C ARG A 47 -38.61 54.69 13.02
N GLY A 48 -38.38 54.60 11.72
CA GLY A 48 -39.42 54.77 10.70
C GLY A 48 -40.51 53.72 10.85
N GLN A 49 -40.14 52.46 11.09
CA GLN A 49 -41.07 51.36 11.33
C GLN A 49 -41.91 51.58 12.60
N GLU A 50 -41.29 51.98 13.72
CA GLU A 50 -42.00 52.30 14.96
C GLU A 50 -43.01 53.44 14.77
N LEU A 51 -42.62 54.51 14.06
CA LEU A 51 -43.49 55.64 13.76
C LEU A 51 -44.63 55.25 12.81
N TYR A 52 -44.35 54.38 11.83
CA TYR A 52 -45.35 53.83 10.93
C TYR A 52 -46.41 53.01 11.70
N MET A 53 -45.98 52.16 12.64
CA MET A 53 -46.89 51.40 13.51
C MET A 53 -47.74 52.31 14.41
N GLN A 54 -47.22 53.48 14.79
CA GLN A 54 -47.96 54.52 15.51
C GLN A 54 -48.87 55.38 14.62
N GLN A 55 -48.98 55.08 13.32
CA GLN A 55 -49.71 55.87 12.31
C GLN A 55 -49.19 57.31 12.12
N LYS A 56 -47.96 57.61 12.59
CA LYS A 56 -47.28 58.89 12.40
C LYS A 56 -46.52 58.90 11.09
N TYR A 57 -47.28 58.80 10.00
CA TYR A 57 -46.72 58.54 8.67
C TYR A 57 -45.81 59.66 8.14
N GLU A 58 -46.04 60.93 8.47
CA GLU A 58 -45.19 62.05 8.01
C GLU A 58 -43.79 61.95 8.66
N GLU A 59 -43.74 61.63 9.95
CA GLU A 59 -42.51 61.42 10.70
C GLU A 59 -41.79 60.14 10.26
N ALA A 60 -42.55 59.08 9.93
CA ALA A 60 -42.02 57.84 9.38
C ALA A 60 -41.37 58.06 8.01
N ALA A 61 -42.01 58.80 7.11
CA ALA A 61 -41.45 59.18 5.81
C ALA A 61 -40.13 59.93 5.96
N ALA A 62 -40.06 60.89 6.89
CA ALA A 62 -38.82 61.61 7.20
C ALA A 62 -37.71 60.70 7.74
N ALA A 63 -38.03 59.70 8.57
CA ALA A 63 -37.06 58.73 9.07
C ALA A 63 -36.51 57.85 7.93
N PHE A 64 -37.36 57.36 7.01
CA PHE A 64 -36.92 56.59 5.85
C PHE A 64 -36.10 57.44 4.86
N ALA A 65 -36.48 58.70 4.62
CA ALA A 65 -35.69 59.62 3.81
C ALA A 65 -34.31 59.90 4.43
N ALA A 66 -34.23 60.00 5.76
CA ALA A 66 -32.96 60.10 6.48
C ALA A 66 -32.13 58.83 6.33
N ALA A 67 -32.75 57.64 6.42
CA ALA A 67 -32.07 56.37 6.18
C ALA A 67 -31.47 56.30 4.76
N TYR A 68 -32.24 56.72 3.75
CA TYR A 68 -31.78 56.79 2.36
C TYR A 68 -30.62 57.77 2.15
N THR A 69 -30.61 58.89 2.89
CA THR A 69 -29.51 59.87 2.85
C THR A 69 -28.21 59.28 3.41
N ILE A 70 -28.31 58.39 4.40
CA ILE A 70 -27.15 57.70 4.99
C ILE A 70 -26.68 56.56 4.08
N GLN A 71 -27.61 55.73 3.59
CA GLN A 71 -27.36 54.60 2.72
C GLN A 71 -28.43 54.53 1.63
N PRO A 72 -28.11 54.72 0.34
CA PRO A 72 -29.09 54.91 -0.73
C PRO A 72 -29.70 53.61 -1.25
N TYR A 73 -30.24 52.75 -0.38
CA TYR A 73 -30.91 51.50 -0.76
C TYR A 73 -32.40 51.69 -1.07
N GLY A 74 -32.90 50.93 -2.04
CA GLY A 74 -34.30 51.02 -2.51
C GLY A 74 -35.34 50.81 -1.42
N ALA A 75 -35.10 49.90 -0.46
CA ALA A 75 -36.04 49.63 0.63
C ALA A 75 -36.49 50.89 1.39
N PHE A 76 -35.59 51.86 1.59
CA PHE A 76 -35.92 53.12 2.25
C PHE A 76 -36.86 53.99 1.40
N LEU A 77 -36.63 54.07 0.09
CA LEU A 77 -37.52 54.80 -0.83
C LEU A 77 -38.90 54.16 -0.90
N TYR A 78 -38.96 52.82 -0.98
CA TYR A 78 -40.25 52.14 -0.99
C TYR A 78 -41.06 52.47 0.26
N ASN A 79 -40.43 52.38 1.43
CA ASN A 79 -41.07 52.64 2.72
C ASN A 79 -41.50 54.11 2.88
N GLU A 80 -40.70 55.06 2.39
CA GLU A 80 -41.08 56.48 2.30
C GLU A 80 -42.31 56.69 1.40
N GLY A 81 -42.35 56.03 0.24
CA GLY A 81 -43.48 56.10 -0.69
C GLY A 81 -44.77 55.53 -0.10
N VAL A 82 -44.68 54.41 0.62
CA VAL A 82 -45.81 53.82 1.36
C VAL A 82 -46.35 54.80 2.39
N CYS A 83 -45.48 55.47 3.17
CA CYS A 83 -45.89 56.47 4.15
C CYS A 83 -46.63 57.65 3.49
N HIS A 84 -46.11 58.18 2.38
CA HIS A 84 -46.77 59.28 1.67
C HIS A 84 -48.13 58.88 1.11
N GLN A 85 -48.26 57.66 0.59
CA GLN A 85 -49.54 57.15 0.12
C GLN A 85 -50.55 57.00 1.27
N LYS A 86 -50.13 56.52 2.44
CA LYS A 86 -51.01 56.38 3.63
C LYS A 86 -51.58 57.72 4.14
N ILE A 87 -50.86 58.83 3.95
CA ILE A 87 -51.32 60.18 4.33
C ILE A 87 -52.21 60.80 3.25
N GLY A 88 -52.30 60.19 2.06
CA GLY A 88 -53.01 60.74 0.91
C GLY A 88 -52.18 61.71 0.06
N ASN A 89 -50.87 61.82 0.32
CA ASN A 89 -49.95 62.65 -0.47
C ASN A 89 -49.52 61.91 -1.76
N ASN A 90 -50.49 61.63 -2.64
CA ASN A 90 -50.31 60.78 -3.83
C ASN A 90 -49.24 61.30 -4.81
N ASP A 91 -49.12 62.62 -4.98
CA ASP A 91 -48.07 63.24 -5.83
C ASP A 91 -46.66 62.91 -5.32
N LYS A 92 -46.45 63.00 -4.00
CA LYS A 92 -45.16 62.65 -3.38
C LYS A 92 -44.92 61.15 -3.46
N ALA A 93 -45.94 60.34 -3.18
CA ALA A 93 -45.83 58.88 -3.29
C ALA A 93 -45.42 58.44 -4.70
N LEU A 94 -46.03 59.03 -5.74
CA LEU A 94 -45.66 58.79 -7.14
C LEU A 94 -44.21 59.13 -7.44
N ALA A 95 -43.75 60.31 -6.99
CA ALA A 95 -42.36 60.73 -7.19
C ALA A 95 -41.37 59.75 -6.51
N ILE A 96 -41.68 59.32 -5.29
CA ILE A 96 -40.82 58.41 -4.53
C ILE A 96 -40.84 56.99 -5.10
N PHE A 97 -41.98 56.43 -5.51
CA PHE A 97 -42.02 55.11 -6.15
C PHE A 97 -41.31 55.08 -7.52
N ARG A 98 -41.38 56.17 -8.29
CA ARG A 98 -40.57 56.31 -9.51
C ARG A 98 -39.07 56.35 -9.18
N LYS A 99 -38.69 57.05 -8.10
CA LYS A 99 -37.30 57.07 -7.60
C LYS A 99 -36.84 55.68 -7.13
N TYR A 100 -37.72 54.89 -6.50
CA TYR A 100 -37.44 53.50 -6.14
C TYR A 100 -37.11 52.65 -7.36
N LEU A 101 -37.97 52.67 -8.39
CA LEU A 101 -37.74 51.91 -9.62
C LEU A 101 -36.51 52.36 -10.41
N ALA A 102 -36.13 53.64 -10.28
CA ALA A 102 -34.90 54.15 -10.87
C ALA A 102 -33.65 53.70 -10.09
N ALA A 103 -33.74 53.62 -8.76
CA ALA A 103 -32.65 53.18 -7.89
C ALA A 103 -32.43 51.67 -7.93
N ASP A 104 -33.49 50.88 -8.07
CA ASP A 104 -33.44 49.42 -8.18
C ASP A 104 -34.33 48.91 -9.34
N PRO A 105 -33.86 49.02 -10.59
CA PRO A 105 -34.64 48.58 -11.76
C PRO A 105 -34.91 47.07 -11.80
N GLY A 106 -34.10 46.28 -11.08
CA GLY A 106 -34.17 44.82 -11.00
C GLY A 106 -34.87 44.31 -9.75
N ALA A 107 -35.51 45.19 -8.97
CA ALA A 107 -36.22 44.80 -7.76
C ALA A 107 -37.21 43.65 -8.04
N PRO A 108 -37.27 42.59 -7.21
CA PRO A 108 -38.15 41.45 -7.45
C PRO A 108 -39.64 41.82 -7.58
N ASP A 109 -40.04 42.98 -7.04
CA ASP A 109 -41.39 43.51 -7.05
C ASP A 109 -41.60 44.67 -8.04
N ALA A 110 -40.65 44.93 -8.94
CA ALA A 110 -40.68 46.10 -9.82
C ALA A 110 -42.01 46.21 -10.60
N GLU A 111 -42.56 45.09 -11.11
CA GLU A 111 -43.86 45.09 -11.80
C GLU A 111 -45.02 45.48 -10.87
N GLN A 112 -45.03 45.01 -9.62
CA GLN A 112 -46.06 45.37 -8.65
C GLN A 112 -46.02 46.88 -8.36
N VAL A 113 -44.81 47.45 -8.26
CA VAL A 113 -44.64 48.89 -8.07
C VAL A 113 -45.05 49.69 -9.30
N ARG A 114 -44.79 49.21 -10.52
CA ARG A 114 -45.30 49.84 -11.75
C ARG A 114 -46.82 49.88 -11.79
N HIS A 115 -47.49 48.77 -11.45
CA HIS A 115 -48.95 48.75 -11.32
C HIS A 115 -49.46 49.69 -10.22
N ARG A 116 -48.74 49.79 -9.10
CA ARG A 116 -49.06 50.72 -8.02
C ARG A 116 -48.96 52.18 -8.48
N ILE A 117 -47.90 52.53 -9.22
CA ILE A 117 -47.72 53.85 -9.84
C ILE A 117 -48.88 54.15 -10.80
N GLN A 118 -49.24 53.22 -11.68
CA GLN A 118 -50.35 53.41 -12.63
C GLN A 118 -51.68 53.68 -11.93
N ARG A 119 -51.99 52.94 -10.86
CA ARG A 119 -53.21 53.17 -10.06
C ARG A 119 -53.20 54.54 -9.38
N LEU A 120 -52.06 54.95 -8.83
CA LEU A 120 -51.91 56.26 -8.23
C LEU A 120 -52.05 57.37 -9.27
N GLU A 121 -51.47 57.22 -10.47
CA GLU A 121 -51.62 58.19 -11.57
C GLU A 121 -53.08 58.37 -11.97
N GLN A 122 -53.84 57.28 -12.12
CA GLN A 122 -55.27 57.32 -12.42
C GLN A 122 -56.08 58.01 -11.32
N ALA A 123 -55.73 57.79 -10.05
CA ALA A 123 -56.40 58.44 -8.92
C ALA A 123 -56.04 59.93 -8.75
N THR A 124 -54.95 60.40 -9.37
CA THR A 124 -54.47 61.79 -9.26
C THR A 124 -54.78 62.63 -10.52
N GLN A 125 -55.33 62.01 -11.57
CA GLN A 125 -55.86 62.75 -12.72
C GLN A 125 -57.13 63.54 -12.31
N PRO A 126 -57.26 64.81 -12.69
CA PRO A 126 -58.53 65.52 -12.56
C PRO A 126 -59.59 64.78 -13.35
N LEU A 127 -60.75 64.52 -12.76
CA LEU A 127 -61.91 64.06 -13.52
C LEU A 127 -62.24 65.11 -14.58
N ASP A 128 -61.96 64.83 -15.84
CA ASP A 128 -62.44 65.64 -16.95
C ASP A 128 -63.97 65.66 -16.90
N ALA A 129 -64.54 66.85 -16.76
CA ALA A 129 -65.96 67.12 -16.59
C ALA A 129 -66.78 66.94 -17.89
N ASP A 130 -66.53 65.87 -18.65
CA ASP A 130 -67.30 65.54 -19.86
C ASP A 130 -67.47 64.03 -20.11
N ALA A 131 -67.52 63.21 -19.06
CA ALA A 131 -68.09 61.87 -19.15
C ALA A 131 -69.56 61.93 -18.71
N GLY A 132 -70.47 61.77 -19.69
CA GLY A 132 -71.92 61.63 -19.46
C GLY A 132 -72.27 60.47 -18.51
N PRO A 133 -73.53 60.38 -18.05
CA PRO A 133 -73.91 59.50 -16.95
C PRO A 133 -73.68 58.04 -17.32
N VAL A 134 -72.67 57.41 -16.70
CA VAL A 134 -72.49 55.97 -16.70
C VAL A 134 -73.35 55.36 -15.59
N ASP A 135 -74.11 54.34 -15.98
CA ASP A 135 -75.14 53.68 -15.21
C ASP A 135 -74.69 53.24 -13.80
N ALA A 136 -75.51 53.57 -12.81
CA ALA A 136 -75.37 53.23 -11.40
C ALA A 136 -75.76 51.77 -11.11
N ASP A 137 -75.24 50.81 -11.89
CA ASP A 137 -75.48 49.37 -11.63
C ASP A 137 -74.27 48.48 -11.95
N SER A 138 -73.06 49.03 -11.91
CA SER A 138 -71.86 48.19 -11.76
C SER A 138 -71.56 48.06 -10.26
N PRO A 139 -71.79 46.89 -9.64
CA PRO A 139 -71.47 46.71 -8.24
C PRO A 139 -69.97 46.96 -8.05
N SER A 140 -69.70 47.82 -7.08
CA SER A 140 -68.40 47.98 -6.45
C SER A 140 -67.90 46.60 -5.99
N SER A 141 -67.14 45.94 -6.83
CA SER A 141 -66.33 44.79 -6.47
C SER A 141 -64.98 44.90 -7.16
N ILE A 142 -64.29 46.01 -6.91
CA ILE A 142 -62.85 45.91 -6.74
C ILE A 142 -62.71 45.39 -5.31
N VAL A 143 -62.59 44.07 -5.22
CA VAL A 143 -62.04 43.43 -4.03
C VAL A 143 -60.74 44.16 -3.75
N GLU A 144 -60.73 44.90 -2.64
CA GLU A 144 -59.51 45.28 -1.94
C GLU A 144 -58.76 43.98 -1.65
N GLU A 145 -57.91 43.55 -2.58
CA GLU A 145 -56.89 42.55 -2.27
C GLU A 145 -55.96 43.21 -1.24
N ALA A 146 -56.30 42.98 0.03
CA ALA A 146 -55.47 43.24 1.16
C ALA A 146 -54.19 42.38 1.03
N GLY A 147 -53.13 43.00 0.52
CA GLY A 147 -51.74 42.54 0.70
C GLY A 147 -50.74 43.09 -0.34
N PRO A 148 -49.73 43.91 0.04
CA PRO A 148 -49.73 44.77 1.23
C PRO A 148 -49.15 46.19 1.04
N ASP A 149 -49.72 47.18 1.74
CA ASP A 149 -49.02 48.42 2.14
C ASP A 149 -47.99 48.16 3.27
N LEU A 150 -47.31 47.02 3.23
CA LEU A 150 -46.37 46.60 4.28
C LEU A 150 -44.98 47.16 3.99
N MET A 151 -44.26 47.45 5.05
CA MET A 151 -42.91 47.96 4.97
C MET A 151 -41.96 46.85 4.54
N LYS A 152 -41.07 47.19 3.60
CA LYS A 152 -40.00 46.32 3.16
C LYS A 152 -38.84 46.36 4.15
N SER A 153 -38.08 45.28 4.10
CA SER A 153 -36.86 45.11 4.86
C SER A 153 -35.66 45.08 3.94
N LEU A 154 -34.56 45.61 4.43
CA LEU A 154 -33.28 45.57 3.73
C LEU A 154 -32.53 44.33 4.21
N VAL A 155 -32.18 43.43 3.30
CA VAL A 155 -31.29 42.30 3.59
C VAL A 155 -29.93 42.57 2.95
N MET A 156 -28.90 42.62 3.78
CA MET A 156 -27.50 42.76 3.38
C MET A 156 -26.79 41.42 3.51
N ILE A 157 -26.08 41.00 2.47
CA ILE A 157 -25.36 39.73 2.40
C ILE A 157 -23.90 40.03 2.07
N GLU A 158 -23.02 39.76 3.03
CA GLU A 158 -21.56 39.94 2.91
C GLU A 158 -20.88 38.57 3.01
N SER A 159 -19.74 38.43 2.33
CA SER A 159 -18.90 37.24 2.48
C SER A 159 -17.42 37.56 2.54
N GLU A 160 -16.67 36.65 3.16
CA GLU A 160 -15.21 36.55 3.08
C GLU A 160 -14.85 35.21 2.41
N PRO A 161 -14.21 35.21 1.21
CA PRO A 161 -13.82 36.36 0.39
C PRO A 161 -15.03 37.09 -0.22
N PRO A 162 -14.86 38.37 -0.63
CA PRO A 162 -15.91 39.11 -1.35
C PRO A 162 -16.11 38.55 -2.77
N SER A 163 -17.19 39.00 -3.43
CA SER A 163 -17.58 38.62 -4.80
C SER A 163 -18.09 37.18 -4.96
N ALA A 164 -18.49 36.53 -3.87
CA ALA A 164 -19.12 35.21 -3.92
C ALA A 164 -20.50 35.32 -4.60
N PRO A 165 -20.85 34.42 -5.54
CA PRO A 165 -22.19 34.42 -6.14
C PRO A 165 -23.25 34.08 -5.10
N VAL A 166 -24.36 34.82 -5.14
CA VAL A 166 -25.47 34.66 -4.20
C VAL A 166 -26.79 34.42 -4.95
N SER A 167 -27.57 33.48 -4.42
CA SER A 167 -28.93 33.17 -4.86
C SER A 167 -29.88 33.24 -3.67
N VAL A 168 -30.99 33.97 -3.80
CA VAL A 168 -31.99 34.17 -2.74
C VAL A 168 -33.32 33.52 -3.17
N TYR A 169 -33.84 32.65 -2.31
CA TYR A 169 -35.07 31.90 -2.54
C TYR A 169 -36.14 32.29 -1.52
N TYR A 170 -37.34 32.59 -1.99
CA TYR A 170 -38.52 32.84 -1.17
C TYR A 170 -39.35 31.58 -1.01
N ARG A 171 -39.81 31.29 0.20
CA ARG A 171 -40.69 30.14 0.48
C ARG A 171 -42.13 30.49 0.11
N THR A 172 -42.63 29.93 -0.98
CA THR A 172 -43.99 30.17 -1.49
C THR A 172 -45.04 29.30 -0.81
N VAL A 173 -44.65 28.13 -0.29
CA VAL A 173 -45.56 27.20 0.39
C VAL A 173 -45.12 26.99 1.85
N PRO A 174 -45.93 27.38 2.86
CA PRO A 174 -45.56 27.25 4.27
C PRO A 174 -45.28 25.82 4.75
N SER A 175 -45.87 24.82 4.09
CA SER A 175 -45.67 23.39 4.35
C SER A 175 -44.60 22.73 3.47
N ALA A 176 -43.88 23.51 2.65
CA ALA A 176 -42.82 22.98 1.78
C ALA A 176 -41.73 22.27 2.59
N SER A 177 -41.10 21.26 2.01
CA SER A 177 -39.90 20.65 2.59
C SER A 177 -38.78 21.69 2.75
N PRO A 178 -37.84 21.49 3.72
CA PRO A 178 -36.63 22.30 3.81
C PRO A 178 -35.89 22.35 2.48
N PHE A 179 -35.25 23.49 2.20
CA PHE A 179 -34.49 23.68 0.97
C PHE A 179 -33.32 22.68 0.89
N GLN A 180 -33.12 22.09 -0.28
CA GLN A 180 -32.05 21.15 -0.61
C GLN A 180 -31.30 21.65 -1.84
N TYR A 181 -30.05 22.09 -1.66
CA TYR A 181 -29.23 22.59 -2.75
C TYR A 181 -29.09 21.58 -3.92
N GLY A 182 -29.20 22.08 -5.16
CA GLY A 182 -29.10 21.27 -6.38
C GLY A 182 -30.35 20.44 -6.71
N GLN A 183 -31.43 20.56 -5.94
CA GLN A 183 -32.73 19.94 -6.21
C GLN A 183 -33.75 20.96 -6.74
N ASP A 184 -34.89 20.46 -7.24
CA ASP A 184 -35.97 21.29 -7.82
C ASP A 184 -36.77 22.09 -6.77
N ASN A 185 -36.66 21.73 -5.48
CA ASN A 185 -37.23 22.46 -4.33
C ASN A 185 -38.67 23.00 -4.52
N PRO A 186 -39.68 22.12 -4.73
CA PRO A 186 -41.06 22.57 -4.85
C PRO A 186 -41.52 23.34 -3.60
N GLY A 187 -42.08 24.53 -3.81
CA GLY A 187 -42.46 25.46 -2.73
C GLY A 187 -41.41 26.52 -2.40
N TRP A 188 -40.31 26.57 -3.16
CA TRP A 188 -39.32 27.64 -3.13
C TRP A 188 -39.22 28.29 -4.51
N GLN A 189 -39.14 29.61 -4.54
CA GLN A 189 -38.98 30.39 -5.77
C GLN A 189 -37.73 31.26 -5.67
N ARG A 190 -36.84 31.18 -6.66
CA ARG A 190 -35.69 32.08 -6.73
C ARG A 190 -36.16 33.49 -7.07
N VAL A 191 -35.88 34.45 -6.19
CA VAL A 191 -36.37 35.84 -6.30
C VAL A 191 -35.26 36.84 -6.61
N ALA A 192 -34.00 36.52 -6.29
CA ALA A 192 -32.88 37.40 -6.60
C ALA A 192 -31.57 36.61 -6.76
N THR A 193 -30.64 37.15 -7.55
CA THR A 193 -29.30 36.60 -7.77
C THR A 193 -28.28 37.73 -7.96
N GLY A 194 -27.04 37.55 -7.51
CA GLY A 194 -25.99 38.56 -7.65
C GLY A 194 -24.63 38.07 -7.13
N GLN A 195 -23.80 39.00 -6.66
CA GLN A 195 -22.51 38.72 -6.02
C GLN A 195 -22.37 39.55 -4.73
N THR A 196 -21.64 39.03 -3.74
CA THR A 196 -21.40 39.74 -2.47
C THR A 196 -20.38 40.88 -2.62
N PRO A 197 -20.50 42.00 -1.87
CA PRO A 197 -21.62 42.35 -1.01
C PRO A 197 -22.90 42.60 -1.82
N PHE A 198 -23.99 41.95 -1.42
CA PHE A 198 -25.28 41.95 -2.11
C PHE A 198 -26.35 42.52 -1.18
N HIS A 199 -27.29 43.28 -1.74
CA HIS A 199 -28.43 43.80 -0.99
C HIS A 199 -29.73 43.56 -1.75
N ALA A 200 -30.82 43.34 -1.01
CA ALA A 200 -32.15 43.20 -1.58
C ALA A 200 -33.21 43.83 -0.68
N SER A 201 -34.23 44.41 -1.33
CA SER A 201 -35.43 44.95 -0.67
C SER A 201 -36.50 43.85 -0.62
N LEU A 202 -36.55 43.10 0.48
CA LEU A 202 -37.40 41.92 0.63
C LEU A 202 -38.67 42.24 1.43
N GLN A 203 -39.74 41.50 1.14
CA GLN A 203 -41.00 41.55 1.88
C GLN A 203 -40.98 40.63 3.10
N LEU A 204 -42.00 40.70 3.94
CA LEU A 204 -42.19 39.77 5.05
C LEU A 204 -42.22 38.32 4.53
N GLY A 205 -41.43 37.45 5.15
CA GLY A 205 -41.51 36.01 4.90
C GLY A 205 -40.21 35.26 5.14
N ARG A 206 -40.21 33.97 4.81
CA ARG A 206 -39.06 33.08 5.00
C ARG A 206 -38.26 32.93 3.71
N TYR A 207 -36.96 33.15 3.83
CA TYR A 207 -36.02 33.09 2.73
C TYR A 207 -34.91 32.09 3.02
N HIS A 208 -34.36 31.52 1.95
CA HIS A 208 -33.16 30.72 1.97
C HIS A 208 -32.11 31.41 1.10
N ILE A 209 -30.97 31.76 1.70
CA ILE A 209 -29.83 32.35 1.02
C ILE A 209 -28.82 31.23 0.74
N VAL A 210 -28.34 31.17 -0.50
CA VAL A 210 -27.23 30.31 -0.90
C VAL A 210 -26.10 31.17 -1.44
N LEU A 211 -24.94 31.08 -0.81
CA LEU A 211 -23.66 31.48 -1.38
C LEU A 211 -23.09 30.27 -2.11
N GLU A 212 -22.99 30.38 -3.42
CA GLU A 212 -22.55 29.29 -4.29
C GLU A 212 -21.05 29.01 -4.10
N PRO A 213 -20.56 27.79 -4.41
CA PRO A 213 -19.14 27.51 -4.41
C PRO A 213 -18.39 28.55 -5.27
N PHE A 214 -17.34 29.15 -4.70
CA PHE A 214 -16.62 30.26 -5.32
C PHE A 214 -15.12 30.05 -5.16
N ALA A 215 -14.39 30.01 -6.28
CA ALA A 215 -12.96 29.67 -6.29
C ALA A 215 -12.69 28.33 -5.55
N ASP A 216 -11.86 28.34 -4.51
CA ASP A 216 -11.52 27.22 -3.62
C ASP A 216 -12.35 27.20 -2.32
N PHE A 217 -13.42 27.99 -2.26
CA PHE A 217 -14.31 28.10 -1.11
C PHE A 217 -15.59 27.28 -1.30
N GLN A 218 -15.97 26.56 -0.25
CA GLN A 218 -17.22 25.79 -0.22
C GLN A 218 -18.44 26.69 -0.11
N LYS A 219 -19.59 26.17 -0.55
CA LYS A 219 -20.88 26.86 -0.42
C LYS A 219 -21.22 27.16 1.06
N SER A 220 -22.00 28.20 1.27
CA SER A 220 -22.60 28.52 2.58
C SER A 220 -24.06 28.90 2.39
N GLU A 221 -24.96 28.37 3.21
CA GLU A 221 -26.39 28.64 3.09
C GLU A 221 -27.04 28.88 4.44
N THR A 222 -28.10 29.68 4.47
CA THR A 222 -28.85 29.98 5.70
C THR A 222 -30.31 30.26 5.40
N ASP A 223 -31.17 29.87 6.32
CA ASP A 223 -32.52 30.41 6.40
C ASP A 223 -32.51 31.76 7.11
N ILE A 224 -33.39 32.66 6.70
CA ILE A 224 -33.70 33.90 7.42
C ILE A 224 -35.20 34.17 7.36
N ASP A 225 -35.75 34.54 8.51
CA ASP A 225 -37.10 35.06 8.63
C ASP A 225 -37.04 36.59 8.58
N VAL A 226 -37.48 37.16 7.45
CA VAL A 226 -37.47 38.59 7.21
C VAL A 226 -38.72 39.20 7.82
N ALA A 227 -38.59 39.86 8.98
CA ALA A 227 -39.65 40.69 9.58
C ALA A 227 -39.73 42.06 8.90
N GLU A 228 -40.89 42.73 8.95
CA GLU A 228 -41.17 44.02 8.29
C GLU A 228 -40.36 45.20 8.83
N GLY A 229 -39.87 46.08 7.95
CA GLY A 229 -39.22 47.33 8.33
C GLY A 229 -37.93 47.18 9.14
N HIS A 230 -37.19 46.09 8.95
CA HIS A 230 -35.92 45.83 9.62
C HIS A 230 -34.76 45.77 8.63
N VAL A 231 -33.54 46.01 9.12
CA VAL A 231 -32.31 45.72 8.38
C VAL A 231 -31.70 44.42 8.91
N HIS A 232 -31.69 43.41 8.06
CA HIS A 232 -31.07 42.11 8.31
C HIS A 232 -29.67 42.09 7.67
N GLN A 233 -28.67 41.65 8.41
CA GLN A 233 -27.31 41.50 7.89
C GLN A 233 -26.85 40.06 8.09
N PHE A 234 -26.49 39.43 6.98
CA PHE A 234 -25.88 38.11 6.95
C PHE A 234 -24.43 38.26 6.52
N LYS A 235 -23.51 37.85 7.40
CA LYS A 235 -22.07 37.81 7.11
C LYS A 235 -21.63 36.36 7.10
N ALA A 236 -21.13 35.89 5.97
CA ALA A 236 -20.66 34.52 5.81
C ALA A 236 -19.15 34.47 5.62
N ASN A 237 -18.46 33.72 6.47
CA ASN A 237 -17.06 33.37 6.22
C ASN A 237 -17.06 32.04 5.50
N LEU A 238 -16.73 32.07 4.21
CA LEU A 238 -16.65 30.85 3.42
C LEU A 238 -15.42 30.05 3.85
N GLN A 239 -15.57 28.73 3.91
CA GLN A 239 -14.47 27.85 4.29
C GLN A 239 -13.58 27.56 3.07
N GLN A 240 -12.29 27.83 3.20
CA GLN A 240 -11.26 27.59 2.18
C GLN A 240 -10.72 26.16 2.26
N GLY A 241 -10.60 25.49 1.11
CA GLY A 241 -9.74 24.31 0.93
C GLY A 241 -10.43 22.97 0.69
N GLU A 242 -9.68 22.05 0.09
CA GLU A 242 -9.96 20.61 0.12
C GLU A 242 -9.66 20.12 1.54
N PHE A 243 -10.65 19.56 2.22
CA PHE A 243 -10.42 18.94 3.52
C PHE A 243 -9.41 17.80 3.35
N LEU A 244 -8.28 17.89 4.06
CA LEU A 244 -7.28 16.84 4.09
C LEU A 244 -7.34 16.09 5.43
N ALA A 245 -7.06 14.80 5.37
CA ALA A 245 -6.79 13.93 6.49
C ALA A 245 -5.30 13.55 6.46
N PHE A 246 -4.77 13.10 7.60
CA PHE A 246 -3.43 12.52 7.66
C PHE A 246 -3.57 11.01 7.66
N LEU A 247 -2.87 10.34 6.74
CA LEU A 247 -2.80 8.89 6.69
C LEU A 247 -1.38 8.43 7.03
N ARG A 248 -1.26 7.52 7.98
CA ARG A 248 -0.04 6.77 8.28
C ARG A 248 -0.24 5.31 7.95
N VAL A 249 0.60 4.77 7.07
CA VAL A 249 0.57 3.35 6.70
C VAL A 249 1.84 2.68 7.19
N THR A 250 1.67 1.63 8.00
CA THR A 250 2.76 0.82 8.53
C THR A 250 2.55 -0.66 8.22
N THR A 251 3.65 -1.38 8.05
CA THR A 251 3.66 -2.84 7.85
C THR A 251 4.77 -3.42 8.73
N PRO A 252 4.62 -4.66 9.24
CA PRO A 252 5.69 -5.33 9.98
C PRO A 252 7.01 -5.44 9.20
N MET A 253 6.92 -5.52 7.86
CA MET A 253 8.08 -5.54 6.97
C MET A 253 8.21 -4.18 6.26
N PRO A 254 9.24 -3.36 6.55
CA PRO A 254 9.39 -2.03 5.97
C PRO A 254 9.74 -2.10 4.47
N GLY A 255 9.61 -0.96 3.78
CA GLY A 255 9.97 -0.77 2.38
C GLY A 255 8.89 -1.21 1.38
N ALA A 256 7.69 -1.60 1.82
CA ALA A 256 6.60 -1.96 0.91
C ALA A 256 6.08 -0.71 0.20
N ARG A 257 5.83 -0.79 -1.11
CA ARG A 257 5.27 0.31 -1.91
C ARG A 257 3.78 0.47 -1.61
N ILE A 258 3.34 1.70 -1.42
CA ILE A 258 1.94 2.04 -1.15
C ILE A 258 1.36 2.78 -2.35
N TYR A 259 0.20 2.35 -2.81
CA TYR A 259 -0.59 3.01 -3.85
C TYR A 259 -1.94 3.39 -3.26
N VAL A 260 -2.40 4.59 -3.56
CA VAL A 260 -3.67 5.15 -3.09
C VAL A 260 -4.59 5.33 -4.29
N ASP A 261 -5.80 4.76 -4.23
CA ASP A 261 -6.82 4.82 -5.29
C ASP A 261 -6.32 4.44 -6.69
N ASP A 262 -5.38 3.49 -6.74
CA ASP A 262 -4.79 2.97 -7.97
C ASP A 262 -4.68 1.44 -7.87
N PRO A 263 -5.72 0.68 -8.27
CA PRO A 263 -5.70 -0.77 -8.21
C PRO A 263 -4.65 -1.37 -9.18
N PRO A 264 -4.15 -2.59 -8.94
CA PRO A 264 -3.27 -3.29 -9.86
C PRO A 264 -3.97 -3.56 -11.23
N PRO A 265 -3.26 -3.42 -12.37
CA PRO A 265 -1.90 -2.95 -12.51
C PRO A 265 -1.81 -1.42 -12.30
N HIS A 266 -0.93 -1.02 -11.38
CA HIS A 266 -0.75 0.38 -11.00
C HIS A 266 -0.30 1.24 -12.18
N LYS A 267 -0.91 2.41 -12.33
CA LYS A 267 -0.61 3.37 -13.39
C LYS A 267 0.22 4.55 -12.89
N LYS A 268 0.14 4.84 -11.60
CA LYS A 268 0.83 5.97 -10.95
C LYS A 268 2.11 5.48 -10.27
N PRO A 269 3.09 6.37 -10.00
CA PRO A 269 4.15 6.05 -9.06
C PRO A 269 3.55 5.73 -7.67
N PRO A 270 4.23 4.93 -6.85
CA PRO A 270 3.78 4.69 -5.48
C PRO A 270 3.73 6.02 -4.72
N TRP A 271 2.69 6.18 -3.91
CA TRP A 271 2.54 7.31 -3.01
C TRP A 271 3.70 7.41 -2.02
N GLY A 272 4.16 6.26 -1.51
CA GLY A 272 5.31 6.17 -0.63
C GLY A 272 5.77 4.73 -0.37
N ARG A 273 6.70 4.55 0.56
CA ARG A 273 7.15 3.23 1.04
C ARG A 273 7.01 3.11 2.56
N THR A 274 6.54 1.98 3.07
CA THR A 274 6.28 1.80 4.50
C THR A 274 7.56 1.86 5.35
N PRO A 275 7.49 2.43 6.58
CA PRO A 275 6.40 3.25 7.09
C PRO A 275 6.33 4.59 6.32
N HIS A 276 5.12 5.02 5.96
CA HIS A 276 4.91 6.29 5.26
C HIS A 276 3.75 7.05 5.87
N GLU A 277 3.87 8.36 5.90
CA GLU A 277 2.83 9.28 6.34
C GLU A 277 2.68 10.43 5.33
N GLY A 278 1.45 10.90 5.14
CA GLY A 278 1.18 12.02 4.26
C GLY A 278 -0.29 12.42 4.26
N LEU A 279 -0.57 13.52 3.57
CA LEU A 279 -1.92 14.05 3.42
C LEU A 279 -2.70 13.25 2.38
N ILE A 280 -3.98 13.02 2.66
CA ILE A 280 -4.95 12.37 1.77
C ILE A 280 -6.25 13.18 1.77
N GLY A 281 -7.04 13.10 0.70
CA GLY A 281 -8.37 13.71 0.66
C GLY A 281 -9.30 13.12 1.73
N VAL A 282 -10.39 13.81 2.05
CA VAL A 282 -11.49 13.22 2.83
C VAL A 282 -12.36 12.32 1.96
N GLY A 283 -13.01 11.36 2.60
CA GLY A 283 -13.91 10.41 1.95
C GLY A 283 -13.34 9.00 1.92
N ASP A 284 -13.86 8.19 0.99
CA ASP A 284 -13.52 6.77 0.88
C ASP A 284 -12.27 6.59 0.02
N HIS A 285 -11.30 5.89 0.58
CA HIS A 285 -10.04 5.57 -0.07
C HIS A 285 -9.77 4.08 -0.01
N THR A 286 -9.03 3.59 -0.99
CA THR A 286 -8.44 2.25 -0.93
C THR A 286 -6.94 2.35 -1.11
N ILE A 287 -6.21 1.68 -0.22
CA ILE A 287 -4.76 1.54 -0.35
C ILE A 287 -4.41 0.13 -0.80
N TRP A 288 -3.40 0.04 -1.67
CA TRP A 288 -2.76 -1.21 -2.08
C TRP A 288 -1.31 -1.19 -1.66
N ILE A 289 -0.89 -2.23 -0.96
CA ILE A 289 0.46 -2.39 -0.44
C ILE A 289 1.11 -3.54 -1.19
N VAL A 290 2.23 -3.23 -1.85
CA VAL A 290 2.97 -4.16 -2.71
C VAL A 290 4.40 -4.33 -2.20
N LYS A 291 4.79 -5.57 -1.92
CA LYS A 291 6.17 -5.93 -1.59
C LYS A 291 6.54 -7.23 -2.30
N ASN A 292 7.76 -7.33 -2.82
CA ASN A 292 8.23 -8.52 -3.52
C ASN A 292 8.24 -9.74 -2.57
N GLY A 293 7.72 -10.88 -3.03
CA GLY A 293 7.54 -12.08 -2.20
C GLY A 293 6.27 -12.10 -1.35
N PHE A 294 5.46 -11.06 -1.39
CA PHE A 294 4.18 -11.00 -0.67
C PHE A 294 3.03 -10.88 -1.66
N GLU A 295 1.86 -11.35 -1.24
CA GLU A 295 0.60 -11.08 -1.95
C GLU A 295 0.24 -9.60 -1.78
N THR A 296 -0.32 -8.98 -2.82
CA THR A 296 -0.78 -7.59 -2.75
C THR A 296 -1.91 -7.48 -1.73
N ALA A 297 -1.69 -6.71 -0.67
CA ALA A 297 -2.71 -6.41 0.33
C ALA A 297 -3.51 -5.17 -0.09
N SER A 298 -4.82 -5.18 0.14
CA SER A 298 -5.67 -4.00 -0.01
C SER A 298 -6.46 -3.70 1.26
N ARG A 299 -6.72 -2.42 1.52
CA ARG A 299 -7.57 -1.94 2.62
C ARG A 299 -8.39 -0.76 2.13
N ALA A 300 -9.70 -0.84 2.33
CA ALA A 300 -10.63 0.26 2.11
C ALA A 300 -10.98 0.89 3.45
N PHE A 301 -11.01 2.21 3.51
CA PHE A 301 -11.37 2.99 4.69
C PHE A 301 -11.98 4.33 4.28
N SER A 302 -12.60 5.01 5.24
CA SER A 302 -13.13 6.36 5.06
C SER A 302 -12.45 7.28 6.07
N VAL A 303 -12.08 8.49 5.65
CA VAL A 303 -11.43 9.49 6.50
C VAL A 303 -12.21 10.80 6.52
N LYS A 304 -12.35 11.37 7.72
CA LYS A 304 -13.00 12.66 7.95
C LYS A 304 -11.98 13.80 7.97
N HIS A 305 -12.49 15.03 7.88
CA HIS A 305 -11.66 16.23 7.94
C HIS A 305 -10.83 16.29 9.24
N GLY A 306 -9.51 16.46 9.10
CA GLY A 306 -8.58 16.58 10.23
C GLY A 306 -8.36 15.27 10.99
N GLU A 307 -8.91 14.15 10.51
CA GLU A 307 -8.67 12.83 11.08
C GLU A 307 -7.22 12.41 10.83
N GLU A 308 -6.56 11.92 11.88
CA GLU A 308 -5.32 11.17 11.76
C GLU A 308 -5.67 9.68 11.76
N ARG A 309 -5.46 9.04 10.61
CA ARG A 309 -5.77 7.64 10.37
C ARG A 309 -4.49 6.84 10.32
N GLU A 310 -4.41 5.79 11.14
CA GLU A 310 -3.30 4.84 11.11
C GLU A 310 -3.79 3.48 10.60
N GLU A 311 -3.12 2.97 9.56
CA GLU A 311 -3.38 1.66 8.97
C GLU A 311 -2.15 0.76 9.15
N LEU A 312 -2.26 -0.21 10.07
CA LEU A 312 -1.30 -1.30 10.21
C LEU A 312 -1.74 -2.47 9.34
N VAL A 313 -0.99 -2.72 8.27
CA VAL A 313 -1.31 -3.76 7.29
C VAL A 313 -0.36 -4.94 7.42
N GLU A 314 -0.90 -6.10 7.73
CA GLU A 314 -0.15 -7.36 7.69
C GLU A 314 -0.06 -7.89 6.25
N LEU A 315 1.15 -8.26 5.84
CA LEU A 315 1.40 -8.81 4.51
C LEU A 315 1.52 -10.33 4.59
N ILE A 316 0.84 -11.01 3.66
CA ILE A 316 0.88 -12.47 3.54
C ILE A 316 1.96 -12.85 2.54
N ARG A 317 2.87 -13.75 2.93
CA ARG A 317 3.91 -14.25 2.01
C ARG A 317 3.27 -15.03 0.86
N GLY A 318 3.76 -14.80 -0.35
CA GLY A 318 3.28 -15.46 -1.56
C GLY A 318 3.43 -16.98 -1.51
N SER A 319 2.58 -17.69 -2.24
CA SER A 319 2.54 -19.16 -2.28
C SER A 319 3.73 -19.82 -2.96
N LYS A 320 4.60 -19.04 -3.60
CA LYS A 320 5.81 -19.50 -4.32
C LYS A 320 7.06 -18.96 -3.65
N GLY A 321 8.17 -19.68 -3.81
CA GLY A 321 9.51 -19.22 -3.49
C GLY A 321 10.45 -19.39 -4.68
N THR A 322 11.68 -18.93 -4.53
CA THR A 322 12.68 -18.99 -5.59
C THR A 322 13.90 -19.76 -5.12
N LEU A 323 14.36 -20.71 -5.92
CA LEU A 323 15.66 -21.37 -5.75
C LEU A 323 16.70 -20.71 -6.64
N HIS A 324 17.83 -20.35 -6.04
CA HIS A 324 19.01 -19.89 -6.77
C HIS A 324 20.08 -20.98 -6.71
N ILE A 325 20.18 -21.76 -7.79
CA ILE A 325 20.97 -23.00 -7.83
C ILE A 325 22.34 -22.74 -8.44
N SER A 326 23.39 -23.10 -7.72
CA SER A 326 24.79 -23.12 -8.17
C SER A 326 25.45 -24.48 -7.91
N GLY A 327 26.63 -24.72 -8.46
CA GLY A 327 27.32 -26.01 -8.31
C GLY A 327 28.80 -25.97 -8.70
N ASN A 328 29.52 -27.04 -8.34
CA ASN A 328 30.98 -27.14 -8.47
C ASN A 328 31.46 -27.96 -9.69
N ALA A 329 30.57 -28.45 -10.53
CA ALA A 329 30.89 -29.28 -11.71
C ALA A 329 30.48 -28.61 -13.02
N SER A 330 30.97 -29.15 -14.15
CA SER A 330 30.72 -28.63 -15.51
C SER A 330 30.60 -29.77 -16.51
N PRO A 331 29.55 -29.80 -17.33
CA PRO A 331 28.22 -29.22 -17.09
C PRO A 331 27.47 -29.98 -15.98
N ILE A 332 26.49 -29.32 -15.33
CA ILE A 332 25.54 -29.98 -14.42
C ILE A 332 24.16 -29.94 -15.07
N HIS A 333 23.52 -31.09 -15.22
CA HIS A 333 22.12 -31.21 -15.60
C HIS A 333 21.26 -31.27 -14.34
N VAL A 334 20.28 -30.38 -14.21
CA VAL A 334 19.40 -30.33 -13.03
C VAL A 334 17.95 -30.53 -13.41
N SER A 335 17.29 -31.38 -12.64
CA SER A 335 15.84 -31.58 -12.69
C SER A 335 15.23 -31.35 -11.31
N VAL A 336 14.04 -30.77 -11.28
CA VAL A 336 13.25 -30.53 -10.08
C VAL A 336 11.96 -31.33 -10.20
N ASP A 337 11.68 -32.18 -9.22
CA ASP A 337 10.56 -33.14 -9.21
C ASP A 337 10.47 -33.97 -10.50
N GLY A 338 11.63 -34.35 -11.04
CA GLY A 338 11.76 -35.11 -12.29
C GLY A 338 11.61 -34.28 -13.57
N ILE A 339 11.30 -32.99 -13.50
CA ILE A 339 11.21 -32.09 -14.65
C ILE A 339 12.59 -31.47 -14.91
N PRO A 340 13.19 -31.64 -16.10
CA PRO A 340 14.48 -31.04 -16.41
C PRO A 340 14.35 -29.51 -16.52
N VAL A 341 15.10 -28.79 -15.70
CA VAL A 341 15.04 -27.32 -15.66
C VAL A 341 16.16 -26.70 -16.51
N GLY A 342 17.30 -27.37 -16.65
CA GLY A 342 18.35 -26.93 -17.55
C GLY A 342 19.72 -27.50 -17.25
N THR A 343 20.72 -26.98 -17.96
CA THR A 343 22.13 -27.34 -17.80
C THR A 343 22.92 -26.08 -17.48
N PHE A 344 23.81 -26.12 -16.48
CA PHE A 344 24.63 -24.96 -16.12
C PHE A 344 26.12 -25.29 -15.95
N HIS A 345 26.94 -24.24 -16.02
CA HIS A 345 28.40 -24.29 -15.95
C HIS A 345 28.91 -23.71 -14.62
N PRO A 346 30.15 -24.01 -14.20
CA PRO A 346 30.77 -23.42 -13.03
C PRO A 346 30.72 -21.89 -13.12
N ASN A 347 30.39 -21.23 -12.01
CA ASN A 347 30.21 -19.79 -11.89
C ASN A 347 28.96 -19.20 -12.58
N SER A 348 28.07 -20.05 -13.11
CA SER A 348 26.69 -19.66 -13.46
C SER A 348 25.71 -20.20 -12.42
N ALA A 349 24.60 -19.50 -12.25
CA ALA A 349 23.51 -19.92 -11.38
C ALA A 349 22.19 -19.77 -12.14
N ILE A 350 21.24 -20.66 -11.84
CA ILE A 350 19.90 -20.62 -12.40
C ILE A 350 18.92 -20.25 -11.28
N THR A 351 18.03 -19.33 -11.60
CA THR A 351 16.94 -18.89 -10.73
C THR A 351 15.65 -19.57 -11.19
N ILE A 352 14.98 -20.29 -10.30
CA ILE A 352 13.74 -21.04 -10.61
C ILE A 352 12.69 -20.68 -9.57
N GLU A 353 11.49 -20.32 -10.01
CA GLU A 353 10.35 -20.15 -9.12
C GLU A 353 9.56 -21.46 -8.99
N LEU A 354 9.29 -21.86 -7.76
CA LEU A 354 8.59 -23.08 -7.42
C LEU A 354 7.48 -22.79 -6.40
N PRO A 355 6.41 -23.60 -6.35
CA PRO A 355 5.49 -23.60 -5.22
C PRO A 355 6.26 -23.75 -3.89
N ALA A 356 5.72 -23.22 -2.80
CA ALA A 356 6.35 -23.42 -1.51
C ALA A 356 6.11 -24.85 -1.00
N GLY A 357 7.13 -25.45 -0.39
CA GLY A 357 7.12 -26.81 0.13
C GLY A 357 8.36 -27.60 -0.25
N LYS A 358 8.32 -28.91 -0.02
CA LYS A 358 9.45 -29.80 -0.30
C LYS A 358 9.49 -30.16 -1.78
N HIS A 359 10.65 -29.92 -2.40
CA HIS A 359 10.95 -30.28 -3.77
C HIS A 359 12.16 -31.21 -3.83
N GLU A 360 12.11 -32.20 -4.72
CA GLU A 360 13.25 -33.09 -4.97
C GLU A 360 14.13 -32.50 -6.07
N ILE A 361 15.41 -32.31 -5.76
CA ILE A 361 16.41 -31.82 -6.68
C ILE A 361 17.29 -33.00 -7.08
N THR A 362 17.34 -33.27 -8.37
CA THR A 362 18.25 -34.25 -8.96
C THR A 362 19.26 -33.55 -9.85
N ALA A 363 20.52 -33.94 -9.73
CA ALA A 363 21.60 -33.36 -10.53
C ALA A 363 22.61 -34.41 -10.96
N THR A 364 22.96 -34.37 -12.24
CA THR A 364 23.93 -35.30 -12.88
C THR A 364 25.02 -34.51 -13.58
N ALA A 365 26.24 -35.06 -13.55
CA ALA A 365 27.42 -34.47 -14.20
C ALA A 365 28.45 -35.55 -14.49
N ASP A 366 29.24 -35.35 -15.54
CA ASP A 366 30.28 -36.29 -15.95
C ASP A 366 31.36 -36.44 -14.87
N ASP A 367 31.84 -37.67 -14.67
CA ASP A 367 32.84 -38.03 -13.65
C ASP A 367 32.48 -37.58 -12.23
N ARG A 368 31.19 -37.39 -11.95
CA ARG A 368 30.64 -37.04 -10.64
C ARG A 368 29.56 -38.02 -10.24
N LYS A 369 29.39 -38.19 -8.93
CA LYS A 369 28.28 -38.96 -8.38
C LYS A 369 27.01 -38.15 -8.52
N ASP A 370 25.96 -38.81 -8.99
CA ASP A 370 24.62 -38.24 -9.04
C ASP A 370 24.21 -37.73 -7.66
N LEU A 371 23.49 -36.61 -7.67
CA LEU A 371 22.96 -35.98 -6.48
C LEU A 371 21.44 -36.09 -6.53
N VAL A 372 20.88 -36.57 -5.43
CA VAL A 372 19.43 -36.55 -5.17
C VAL A 372 19.25 -36.02 -3.77
N GLY A 373 18.45 -34.97 -3.61
CA GLY A 373 18.18 -34.40 -2.30
C GLY A 373 16.90 -33.59 -2.28
N GLN A 374 16.31 -33.44 -1.10
CA GLN A 374 15.12 -32.61 -0.91
C GLN A 374 15.51 -31.22 -0.40
N VAL A 375 14.86 -30.20 -0.94
CA VAL A 375 14.98 -28.81 -0.50
C VAL A 375 13.60 -28.30 -0.16
N ASP A 376 13.46 -27.64 0.99
CA ASP A 376 12.24 -26.95 1.38
C ASP A 376 12.28 -25.53 0.81
N VAL A 377 11.33 -25.21 -0.07
CA VAL A 377 11.16 -23.91 -0.70
C VAL A 377 10.24 -23.07 0.17
N PRO A 378 10.74 -22.04 0.86
CA PRO A 378 9.93 -21.16 1.68
C PRO A 378 9.02 -20.26 0.83
N ARG A 379 7.88 -19.89 1.42
CA ARG A 379 6.94 -18.91 0.83
C ARG A 379 7.58 -17.54 0.72
N GLY A 380 7.53 -16.93 -0.45
CA GLY A 380 7.88 -15.52 -0.62
C GLY A 380 9.35 -15.19 -0.36
N GLN A 381 10.25 -16.16 -0.51
CA GLN A 381 11.68 -15.98 -0.26
C GLN A 381 12.55 -16.63 -1.34
N VAL A 382 13.80 -16.19 -1.39
CA VAL A 382 14.85 -16.76 -2.23
C VAL A 382 15.77 -17.62 -1.38
N VAL A 383 15.97 -18.87 -1.77
CA VAL A 383 16.92 -19.79 -1.14
C VAL A 383 18.05 -20.10 -2.10
N PRO A 384 19.28 -19.70 -1.77
CA PRO A 384 20.41 -20.12 -2.55
C PRO A 384 20.81 -21.55 -2.16
N ILE A 385 21.04 -22.41 -3.15
CA ILE A 385 21.51 -23.78 -2.94
C ILE A 385 22.76 -24.06 -3.76
N ASP A 386 23.73 -24.72 -3.15
CA ASP A 386 24.96 -25.17 -3.78
C ASP A 386 24.96 -26.68 -3.91
N LEU A 387 25.02 -27.16 -5.14
CA LEU A 387 25.16 -28.57 -5.49
C LEU A 387 26.64 -28.96 -5.39
N VAL A 388 27.00 -29.67 -4.31
CA VAL A 388 28.36 -30.15 -4.07
C VAL A 388 28.46 -31.58 -4.59
N MET A 389 28.90 -31.70 -5.84
CA MET A 389 29.07 -32.99 -6.50
C MET A 389 30.48 -33.54 -6.25
N VAL A 390 30.54 -34.78 -5.79
CA VAL A 390 31.78 -35.50 -5.46
C VAL A 390 32.23 -36.33 -6.68
N PRO A 391 33.53 -36.41 -7.00
CA PRO A 391 34.04 -37.27 -8.06
C PRO A 391 33.65 -38.74 -7.89
N THR A 392 33.41 -39.43 -9.00
CA THR A 392 33.26 -40.90 -8.97
C THR A 392 34.60 -41.56 -8.66
N THR A 393 34.58 -42.66 -7.91
CA THR A 393 35.80 -43.39 -7.58
C THR A 393 36.35 -44.09 -8.83
N PRO A 394 37.60 -43.80 -9.27
CA PRO A 394 38.16 -44.39 -10.47
C PRO A 394 38.35 -45.90 -10.28
N ARG A 395 37.77 -46.71 -11.17
CA ARG A 395 37.81 -48.18 -11.09
C ARG A 395 39.00 -48.82 -11.82
N GLY A 396 40.00 -48.03 -12.22
CA GLY A 396 41.15 -48.50 -13.00
C GLY A 396 41.93 -49.62 -12.33
N ALA A 397 42.26 -49.47 -11.03
CA ALA A 397 43.00 -50.49 -10.28
C ALA A 397 42.22 -51.82 -10.16
N ALA A 398 40.90 -51.75 -10.02
CA ALA A 398 40.04 -52.94 -9.97
C ALA A 398 40.05 -53.71 -11.30
N TRP A 399 40.01 -52.99 -12.42
CA TRP A 399 40.15 -53.59 -13.76
C TRP A 399 41.53 -54.21 -13.99
N THR A 400 42.62 -53.55 -13.60
CA THR A 400 43.96 -54.13 -13.69
C THR A 400 44.06 -55.45 -12.92
N GLN A 401 43.54 -55.47 -11.68
CA GLN A 401 43.52 -56.68 -10.86
C GLN A 401 42.64 -57.78 -11.47
N ALA A 402 41.48 -57.44 -12.04
CA ALA A 402 40.61 -58.39 -12.73
C ALA A 402 41.30 -59.05 -13.94
N ILE A 403 41.99 -58.26 -14.76
CA ILE A 403 42.70 -58.75 -15.95
C ILE A 403 43.84 -59.68 -15.52
N VAL A 404 44.67 -59.25 -14.56
CA VAL A 404 45.78 -60.08 -14.07
C VAL A 404 45.25 -61.36 -13.44
N SER A 405 44.18 -61.29 -12.64
CA SER A 405 43.49 -62.45 -12.11
C SER A 405 43.03 -63.41 -13.22
N ALA A 406 42.38 -62.91 -14.27
CA ALA A 406 41.90 -63.73 -15.37
C ALA A 406 43.05 -64.46 -16.10
N VAL A 407 44.19 -63.78 -16.29
CA VAL A 407 45.39 -64.40 -16.87
C VAL A 407 45.91 -65.53 -15.97
N PHE A 408 46.01 -65.31 -14.66
CA PHE A 408 46.44 -66.35 -13.73
C PHE A 408 45.47 -67.52 -13.65
N VAL A 409 44.16 -67.27 -13.61
CA VAL A 409 43.14 -68.32 -13.63
C VAL A 409 43.22 -69.12 -14.93
N GLY A 410 43.32 -68.45 -16.09
CA GLY A 410 43.48 -69.10 -17.40
C GLY A 410 44.76 -69.92 -17.49
N GLY A 411 45.88 -69.37 -17.04
CA GLY A 411 47.16 -70.08 -16.95
C GLY A 411 47.09 -71.29 -15.99
N GLY A 412 46.40 -71.15 -14.87
CA GLY A 412 46.14 -72.22 -13.91
C GLY A 412 45.33 -73.36 -14.51
N ILE A 413 44.28 -73.06 -15.27
CA ILE A 413 43.49 -74.05 -16.02
C ILE A 413 44.35 -74.75 -17.06
N ALA A 414 45.11 -74.01 -17.87
CA ALA A 414 45.98 -74.59 -18.90
C ALA A 414 47.04 -75.53 -18.30
N LEU A 415 47.71 -75.11 -17.22
CA LEU A 415 48.67 -75.95 -16.48
C LEU A 415 47.98 -77.15 -15.83
N LYS A 416 46.74 -77.01 -15.35
CA LYS A 416 45.98 -78.13 -14.80
C LYS A 416 45.68 -79.19 -15.86
N VAL A 417 45.25 -78.76 -17.05
CA VAL A 417 44.99 -79.66 -18.18
C VAL A 417 46.27 -80.39 -18.59
N GLN A 418 47.41 -79.68 -18.69
CA GLN A 418 48.70 -80.33 -18.97
C GLN A 418 49.13 -81.30 -17.87
N SER A 419 48.88 -80.96 -16.61
CA SER A 419 49.09 -81.86 -15.47
C SER A 419 48.22 -83.11 -15.60
N ASP A 420 46.92 -83.00 -15.91
CA ASP A 420 46.04 -84.17 -16.06
C ASP A 420 46.44 -85.07 -17.25
N ILE A 421 46.86 -84.48 -18.38
CA ILE A 421 47.37 -85.26 -19.52
C ILE A 421 48.60 -86.08 -19.10
N VAL A 422 49.57 -85.46 -18.44
CA VAL A 422 50.79 -86.16 -17.99
C VAL A 422 50.46 -87.23 -16.93
N TYR A 423 49.41 -87.01 -16.12
CA TYR A 423 48.97 -87.96 -15.10
C TYR A 423 48.44 -89.24 -15.73
N ASP A 424 47.56 -89.08 -16.71
CA ASP A 424 46.91 -90.16 -17.44
C ASP A 424 47.96 -90.96 -18.24
N ASP A 425 48.96 -90.28 -18.83
CA ASP A 425 50.10 -90.92 -19.51
C ASP A 425 50.95 -91.80 -18.58
N ILE A 426 51.28 -91.28 -17.38
CA ILE A 426 52.05 -92.04 -16.37
C ILE A 426 51.23 -93.23 -15.86
N HIS A 427 49.94 -93.05 -15.63
CA HIS A 427 49.06 -94.14 -15.20
C HIS A 427 48.98 -95.25 -16.25
N THR A 428 48.85 -94.87 -17.52
CA THR A 428 48.85 -95.82 -18.64
C THR A 428 50.20 -96.54 -18.79
N ALA A 429 51.32 -95.83 -18.64
CA ALA A 429 52.66 -96.44 -18.66
C ALA A 429 52.88 -97.40 -17.49
N LYS A 430 52.35 -97.07 -16.30
CA LYS A 430 52.39 -97.92 -15.12
C LYS A 430 51.57 -99.21 -15.33
N THR A 431 50.36 -99.13 -15.89
CA THR A 431 49.53 -100.31 -16.19
C THR A 431 50.16 -101.20 -17.25
N ASN A 432 50.90 -100.62 -18.19
CA ASN A 432 51.56 -101.33 -19.29
C ASN A 432 52.97 -101.84 -18.92
N GLY A 433 53.44 -101.62 -17.69
CA GLY A 433 54.73 -102.09 -17.21
C GLY A 433 55.96 -101.39 -17.81
N SER A 434 55.78 -100.25 -18.51
CA SER A 434 56.85 -99.52 -19.19
C SER A 434 57.45 -98.38 -18.37
N LEU A 435 57.14 -98.32 -17.07
CA LEU A 435 57.57 -97.26 -16.18
C LEU A 435 59.02 -97.48 -15.71
N THR A 436 59.83 -96.42 -15.76
CA THR A 436 61.20 -96.44 -15.21
C THR A 436 61.27 -95.68 -13.88
N GLU A 437 62.23 -96.02 -13.03
CA GLU A 437 62.35 -95.45 -11.67
C GLU A 437 62.68 -93.95 -11.66
N SER A 438 63.18 -93.40 -12.78
CA SER A 438 63.58 -91.99 -12.93
C SER A 438 62.87 -91.28 -14.10
N ASP A 439 61.57 -91.50 -14.26
CA ASP A 439 60.80 -90.89 -15.35
C ASP A 439 60.62 -89.36 -15.16
N GLU A 440 61.17 -88.58 -16.10
CA GLU A 440 61.14 -87.11 -16.10
C GLU A 440 59.70 -86.55 -16.12
N ARG A 441 58.75 -87.31 -16.67
CA ARG A 441 57.32 -86.91 -16.73
C ARG A 441 56.74 -86.70 -15.34
N TYR A 442 57.22 -87.43 -14.33
CA TYR A 442 56.74 -87.28 -12.95
C TYR A 442 57.11 -85.92 -12.36
N THR A 443 58.34 -85.46 -12.60
CA THR A 443 58.80 -84.13 -12.18
C THR A 443 58.05 -83.04 -12.93
N LYS A 444 57.86 -83.22 -14.26
CA LYS A 444 57.12 -82.28 -15.10
C LYS A 444 55.64 -82.15 -14.71
N GLY A 445 54.96 -83.26 -14.44
CA GLY A 445 53.57 -83.30 -13.96
C GLY A 445 53.38 -82.60 -12.62
N LYS A 446 54.31 -82.79 -11.67
CA LYS A 446 54.33 -82.07 -10.38
C LYS A 446 54.58 -80.57 -10.55
N ILE A 447 55.49 -80.16 -11.42
CA ILE A 447 55.72 -78.74 -11.72
C ILE A 447 54.43 -78.10 -12.28
N TYR A 448 53.71 -78.79 -13.18
CA TYR A 448 52.42 -78.31 -13.69
C TYR A 448 51.33 -78.27 -12.61
N ALA A 449 51.26 -79.26 -11.72
CA ALA A 449 50.31 -79.28 -10.60
C ALA A 449 50.57 -78.13 -9.61
N TYR A 450 51.82 -77.95 -9.15
CA TYR A 450 52.20 -76.87 -8.25
C TYR A 450 52.07 -75.49 -8.92
N GLY A 451 52.45 -75.38 -10.20
CA GLY A 451 52.26 -74.16 -10.98
C GLY A 451 50.78 -73.80 -11.13
N SER A 452 49.91 -74.78 -11.38
CA SER A 452 48.46 -74.59 -11.42
C SER A 452 47.90 -74.11 -10.08
N ALA A 453 48.29 -74.75 -8.97
CA ALA A 453 47.86 -74.35 -7.63
C ALA A 453 48.32 -72.93 -7.27
N ALA A 454 49.56 -72.56 -7.60
CA ALA A 454 50.08 -71.21 -7.40
C ALA A 454 49.30 -70.18 -8.23
N CYS A 455 49.02 -70.49 -9.50
CA CYS A 455 48.20 -69.65 -10.37
C CYS A 455 46.79 -69.44 -9.83
N PHE A 456 46.11 -70.50 -9.35
CA PHE A 456 44.79 -70.35 -8.74
C PHE A 456 44.81 -69.58 -7.42
N GLY A 457 45.85 -69.76 -6.58
CA GLY A 457 46.00 -69.00 -5.34
C GLY A 457 46.17 -67.50 -5.58
N VAL A 458 47.06 -67.13 -6.50
CA VAL A 458 47.29 -65.72 -6.89
C VAL A 458 46.05 -65.15 -7.60
N GLY A 459 45.51 -65.88 -8.58
CA GLY A 459 44.32 -65.49 -9.33
C GLY A 459 43.11 -65.28 -8.41
N GLY A 460 42.80 -66.23 -7.54
CA GLY A 460 41.68 -66.13 -6.59
C GLY A 460 41.82 -64.96 -5.62
N THR A 461 43.02 -64.70 -5.11
CA THR A 461 43.28 -63.55 -4.22
C THR A 461 43.07 -62.22 -4.95
N LEU A 462 43.60 -62.10 -6.18
CA LEU A 462 43.41 -60.91 -7.00
C LEU A 462 41.95 -60.73 -7.45
N ALA A 463 41.22 -61.81 -7.71
CA ALA A 463 39.79 -61.78 -7.99
C ALA A 463 39.03 -61.16 -6.81
N LEU A 464 39.26 -61.67 -5.59
CA LEU A 464 38.62 -61.14 -4.38
C LEU A 464 38.95 -59.67 -4.14
N LEU A 465 40.23 -59.29 -4.30
CA LEU A 465 40.67 -57.90 -4.13
C LEU A 465 40.07 -56.97 -5.19
N SER A 466 39.98 -57.43 -6.44
CA SER A 466 39.32 -56.72 -7.54
C SER A 466 37.84 -56.50 -7.23
N THR A 467 37.12 -57.55 -6.84
CA THR A 467 35.70 -57.47 -6.44
C THR A 467 35.50 -56.49 -5.28
N TYR A 468 36.36 -56.54 -4.27
CA TYR A 468 36.33 -55.58 -3.17
C TYR A 468 36.51 -54.14 -3.65
N ASN A 469 37.48 -53.88 -4.53
CA ASN A 469 37.73 -52.55 -5.09
C ASN A 469 36.65 -52.06 -6.05
N PHE A 470 35.85 -52.96 -6.65
CA PHE A 470 34.67 -52.58 -7.42
C PHE A 470 33.50 -52.13 -6.55
N ILE A 471 33.33 -52.75 -5.38
CA ILE A 471 32.20 -52.49 -4.47
C ILE A 471 32.50 -51.32 -3.53
N LYS A 472 33.74 -51.20 -3.06
CA LYS A 472 34.11 -50.17 -2.09
C LYS A 472 34.16 -48.80 -2.74
N ASP A 473 33.30 -47.91 -2.25
CA ASP A 473 33.39 -46.47 -2.51
C ASP A 473 33.80 -45.73 -1.23
N PRO A 474 35.05 -45.24 -1.11
CA PRO A 474 35.52 -44.57 0.10
C PRO A 474 35.11 -43.09 0.18
N THR A 475 34.51 -42.55 -0.88
CA THR A 475 34.18 -41.12 -0.95
C THR A 475 32.73 -40.87 -0.52
N PRO A 476 32.42 -39.73 0.10
CA PRO A 476 31.05 -39.40 0.50
C PRO A 476 30.11 -39.28 -0.70
N SER A 477 28.80 -39.27 -0.45
CA SER A 477 27.79 -38.94 -1.47
C SER A 477 27.81 -37.45 -1.79
N SER A 478 27.40 -37.11 -3.01
CA SER A 478 27.10 -35.72 -3.39
C SER A 478 25.99 -35.18 -2.49
N ALA A 479 26.05 -33.89 -2.15
CA ALA A 479 25.12 -33.27 -1.20
C ALA A 479 24.70 -31.87 -1.63
N ILE A 480 23.50 -31.48 -1.21
CA ILE A 480 22.98 -30.11 -1.36
C ILE A 480 23.37 -29.31 -0.12
N ARG A 481 24.03 -28.18 -0.32
CA ARG A 481 24.21 -27.18 0.73
C ARG A 481 23.14 -26.11 0.57
N VAL A 482 22.23 -26.05 1.53
CA VAL A 482 21.17 -25.05 1.57
C VAL A 482 21.68 -23.82 2.31
N GLY A 483 21.71 -22.67 1.64
CA GLY A 483 22.03 -21.40 2.25
C GLY A 483 20.87 -20.85 3.07
N VAL A 484 21.09 -19.72 3.73
CA VAL A 484 20.04 -19.05 4.49
C VAL A 484 19.00 -18.47 3.51
N PRO A 485 17.69 -18.69 3.72
CA PRO A 485 16.65 -18.00 2.97
C PRO A 485 16.70 -16.49 3.20
N HIS A 486 16.55 -15.69 2.14
CA HIS A 486 16.47 -14.24 2.23
C HIS A 486 15.21 -13.74 1.52
N ASP A 487 14.70 -12.58 1.93
CA ASP A 487 13.60 -11.93 1.25
C ASP A 487 14.04 -11.43 -0.15
N TYR A 488 13.09 -11.30 -1.06
CA TYR A 488 13.38 -10.79 -2.41
C TYR A 488 14.01 -9.40 -2.34
N PRO A 489 15.01 -9.11 -3.19
CA PRO A 489 15.53 -7.76 -3.28
C PRO A 489 14.44 -6.80 -3.77
N ASP A 490 14.42 -5.60 -3.19
CA ASP A 490 13.50 -4.53 -3.58
C ASP A 490 14.00 -3.88 -4.89
N SER A 491 13.98 -4.62 -6.00
CA SER A 491 14.24 -4.23 -7.42
C SER A 491 15.48 -3.37 -7.78
N ASP A 492 16.29 -2.90 -6.83
CA ASP A 492 17.45 -2.01 -7.08
C ASP A 492 18.81 -2.67 -6.78
N THR A 493 18.83 -3.92 -6.29
CA THR A 493 20.06 -4.63 -5.96
C THR A 493 20.04 -6.05 -6.50
N ALA A 494 21.09 -6.40 -7.27
CA ALA A 494 21.32 -7.76 -7.72
C ALA A 494 21.34 -8.74 -6.53
N PRO A 495 20.81 -9.96 -6.67
CA PRO A 495 20.79 -10.93 -5.58
C PRO A 495 22.22 -11.19 -5.07
N PRO A 496 22.42 -11.27 -3.75
CA PRO A 496 23.73 -11.54 -3.18
C PRO A 496 24.21 -12.91 -3.66
N ARG A 497 25.36 -12.94 -4.35
CA ARG A 497 26.05 -14.20 -4.63
C ARG A 497 26.57 -14.75 -3.30
N LEU A 498 26.38 -16.04 -3.05
CA LEU A 498 27.18 -16.74 -2.04
C LEU A 498 28.65 -16.47 -2.36
N SER A 499 29.35 -15.91 -1.38
CA SER A 499 30.80 -15.76 -1.48
C SER A 499 31.36 -17.16 -1.62
N ALA A 500 32.09 -17.43 -2.71
CA ALA A 500 32.85 -18.66 -2.85
C ALA A 500 33.66 -18.88 -1.55
N PRO A 501 33.76 -20.13 -1.05
CA PRO A 501 34.52 -20.38 0.15
C PRO A 501 35.91 -19.76 -0.01
N ARG A 502 36.37 -18.99 1.00
CA ARG A 502 37.77 -18.59 1.10
C ARG A 502 38.58 -19.85 0.87
N SER A 503 39.35 -19.87 -0.23
CA SER A 503 40.34 -20.91 -0.44
C SER A 503 41.13 -21.06 0.86
N PRO A 504 41.37 -22.28 1.36
CA PRO A 504 42.31 -22.44 2.47
C PRO A 504 43.59 -21.70 2.06
N ALA A 505 44.07 -20.82 2.94
CA ALA A 505 45.24 -20.00 2.68
C ALA A 505 46.35 -20.88 2.06
N PRO A 506 47.05 -20.42 1.01
CA PRO A 506 48.16 -21.19 0.47
C PRO A 506 49.09 -21.50 1.65
N ALA A 507 49.33 -22.78 1.88
CA ALA A 507 50.20 -23.24 2.94
C ALA A 507 51.48 -22.41 2.86
N GLY A 508 51.69 -21.58 3.88
CA GLY A 508 52.89 -20.76 3.97
C GLY A 508 54.09 -21.69 3.81
N LYS A 509 55.03 -21.27 2.97
CA LYS A 509 56.34 -21.91 2.84
C LYS A 509 56.98 -21.96 4.23
N THR A 510 56.78 -23.05 4.95
CA THR A 510 57.62 -23.41 6.09
C THR A 510 58.79 -24.23 5.56
N ALA A 511 59.97 -23.73 5.91
CA ALA A 511 61.31 -24.24 5.67
C ALA A 511 61.47 -25.77 5.84
N PRO A 512 62.48 -26.38 5.21
CA PRO A 512 62.60 -27.83 5.07
C PRO A 512 62.78 -28.48 6.44
N ARG A 513 61.85 -29.38 6.78
CA ARG A 513 61.98 -30.25 7.94
C ARG A 513 62.94 -31.38 7.57
N THR A 514 64.08 -31.40 8.24
CA THR A 514 65.09 -32.45 8.18
C THR A 514 64.44 -33.83 8.29
N THR A 515 64.69 -34.66 7.29
CA THR A 515 64.34 -36.08 7.26
C THR A 515 65.17 -36.82 8.32
N SER A 516 64.54 -37.28 9.39
CA SER A 516 65.05 -38.43 10.14
C SER A 516 64.66 -39.71 9.38
N PRO A 517 65.57 -40.67 9.17
CA PRO A 517 65.25 -41.90 8.48
C PRO A 517 64.38 -42.77 9.39
N VAL A 518 63.13 -42.98 9.01
CA VAL A 518 62.29 -44.03 9.60
C VAL A 518 62.75 -45.34 8.98
N ALA A 519 63.31 -46.23 9.80
CA ALA A 519 63.73 -47.56 9.40
C ALA A 519 62.56 -48.35 8.79
N PRO A 520 62.78 -49.15 7.73
CA PRO A 520 61.73 -50.02 7.19
C PRO A 520 61.33 -51.06 8.23
N PRO A 521 60.06 -51.49 8.28
CA PRO A 521 59.66 -52.60 9.14
C PRO A 521 60.45 -53.84 8.75
N ALA A 522 61.12 -54.44 9.73
CA ALA A 522 61.84 -55.69 9.55
C ALA A 522 60.86 -56.79 9.13
N LEU A 523 61.12 -57.40 7.97
CA LEU A 523 60.54 -58.68 7.58
C LEU A 523 61.01 -59.74 8.59
N ALA A 524 60.14 -60.11 9.52
CA ALA A 524 60.33 -61.32 10.31
C ALA A 524 59.92 -62.52 9.45
N ILE A 525 60.92 -63.23 8.93
CA ILE A 525 60.73 -64.58 8.37
C ILE A 525 60.48 -65.51 9.56
N VAL A 526 59.21 -65.85 9.79
CA VAL A 526 58.80 -66.88 10.75
C VAL A 526 58.97 -68.25 10.06
N PRO A 527 59.57 -69.27 10.72
CA PRO A 527 59.70 -70.59 10.13
C PRO A 527 58.33 -71.24 9.94
N SER A 528 58.21 -71.96 8.83
CA SER A 528 57.04 -72.69 8.37
C SER A 528 56.47 -73.64 9.42
N TYR A 529 55.22 -73.41 9.83
CA TYR A 529 54.36 -74.44 10.41
C TYR A 529 53.48 -75.06 9.31
N PRO A 530 53.29 -76.40 9.31
CA PRO A 530 52.49 -77.07 8.29
C PRO A 530 51.01 -76.70 8.46
N TRP A 531 50.46 -76.00 7.47
CA TRP A 531 49.04 -75.70 7.36
C TRP A 531 48.25 -76.98 7.01
N GLN A 532 47.41 -77.44 7.93
CA GLN A 532 46.32 -78.38 7.66
C GLN A 532 45.00 -77.60 7.53
N GLY A 533 44.45 -77.53 6.30
CA GLY A 533 43.04 -77.23 5.99
C GLY A 533 42.61 -75.75 6.17
N VAL A 534 41.70 -75.17 5.39
CA VAL A 534 40.70 -75.70 4.47
C VAL A 534 40.60 -74.70 3.31
N GLY A 535 41.31 -74.97 2.21
CA GLY A 535 41.09 -74.30 0.94
C GLY A 535 40.24 -75.22 0.06
N LEU A 536 39.29 -74.65 -0.68
CA LEU A 536 38.51 -75.34 -1.70
C LEU A 536 39.46 -75.76 -2.85
N MET A 537 40.35 -76.73 -2.59
CA MET A 537 41.18 -77.32 -3.63
C MET A 537 40.25 -78.18 -4.48
N LEU A 538 40.08 -77.79 -5.74
CA LEU A 538 39.84 -78.78 -6.79
C LEU A 538 40.97 -79.80 -6.66
N GLN A 539 40.69 -80.95 -6.05
CA GLN A 539 41.65 -82.04 -5.89
C GLN A 539 42.19 -82.40 -7.26
N GLY A 540 43.44 -82.01 -7.52
CA GLY A 540 44.18 -82.49 -8.67
C GLY A 540 44.37 -84.00 -8.53
N ARG A 541 44.37 -84.70 -9.67
CA ARG A 541 44.60 -86.14 -9.71
C ARG A 541 46.05 -86.51 -9.36
N PHE A 542 46.99 -85.58 -9.51
CA PHE A 542 48.44 -85.73 -9.34
C PHE A 542 48.94 -85.66 -7.90
#